data_AF-A0A2S7Z364-F1
#
_entry.id   AF-A0A2S7Z364-F1
#
_cell.length_a   1.000
_cell.length_b   1.000
_cell.length_c   1.000
_cell.angle_alpha   90.00
_cell.angle_beta   90.00
_cell.angle_gamma   90.00
#
_symmetry.space_group_name_H-M   'P 1'
#
loop_
_entity.id
_entity.type
_entity.pdbx_description
1 polymer ?
#
loop_
_entity_poly.entity_id
_entity_poly.type
_entity_poly.pdbx_seq_one_letter_code
_entity_poly.pdbx_strand_id
1 'polypeptide(L)'
;MWKGQAPRGHNGREIQLHHISGKDPGSLLEINQQIHQKISKQLHFFITESFRRNKTQAQAYDSFREAYWKKRAQDHVGSCKKPSYCK
;
A
#
# COMPACT_ATOMS: atom_id res chain seq x y z
N MET A 1 -7.19 -1.91 -8.11
CA MET A 1 -6.34 -3.07 -7.75
C MET A 1 -5.85 -3.84 -8.98
N TRP A 2 -6.72 -4.34 -9.87
CA TRP A 2 -6.34 -5.12 -11.07
C TRP A 2 -5.32 -4.45 -12.02
N LYS A 3 -5.32 -3.12 -12.10
CA LYS A 3 -4.34 -2.33 -12.87
C LYS A 3 -3.11 -1.92 -12.03
N GLY A 4 -2.89 -2.55 -10.89
CA GLY A 4 -1.83 -2.21 -9.92
C GLY A 4 -2.06 -0.91 -9.13
N GLN A 5 -3.23 -0.30 -9.30
CA GLN A 5 -3.63 0.88 -8.56
C GLN A 5 -4.18 0.51 -7.18
N ALA A 6 -3.84 1.32 -6.18
CA ALA A 6 -4.39 1.23 -4.84
C ALA A 6 -5.93 1.26 -4.87
N PRO A 7 -6.62 0.45 -4.04
CA PRO A 7 -8.05 0.59 -3.86
C PRO A 7 -8.37 1.90 -3.14
N ARG A 8 -9.63 2.35 -3.29
CA ARG A 8 -10.18 3.45 -2.51
C ARG A 8 -11.06 2.89 -1.41
N GLY A 9 -10.93 3.41 -0.19
CA GLY A 9 -11.83 3.10 0.91
C GLY A 9 -13.18 3.80 0.75
N HIS A 10 -14.11 3.54 1.68
CA HIS A 10 -15.47 4.10 1.68
C HIS A 10 -15.50 5.64 1.63
N ASN A 11 -14.47 6.31 2.15
CA ASN A 11 -14.31 7.76 2.10
C ASN A 11 -13.75 8.28 0.77
N GLY A 12 -13.62 7.42 -0.25
CA GLY A 12 -13.05 7.75 -1.56
C GLY A 12 -11.53 7.98 -1.56
N ARG A 13 -10.87 7.87 -0.41
CA ARG A 13 -9.42 8.03 -0.25
C ARG A 13 -8.70 6.71 -0.49
N GLU A 14 -7.49 6.78 -1.01
CA GLU A 14 -6.69 5.60 -1.31
C GLU A 14 -6.29 4.85 -0.05
N ILE A 15 -6.17 3.52 -0.16
CA ILE A 15 -5.44 2.69 0.80
C ILE A 15 -3.98 2.70 0.37
N GLN A 16 -3.10 3.17 1.25
CA GLN A 16 -1.67 3.30 1.01
C GLN A 16 -0.90 2.15 1.64
N LEU A 17 0.24 1.82 1.05
CA LEU A 17 1.22 0.88 1.62
C LEU A 17 2.24 1.68 2.42
N HIS A 18 2.19 1.54 3.75
CA HIS A 18 3.11 2.18 4.67
C HIS A 18 4.16 1.17 5.16
N HIS A 19 5.44 1.48 4.98
CA HIS A 19 6.53 0.71 5.57
C HIS A 19 6.77 1.17 7.00
N ILE A 20 6.55 0.27 7.96
CA ILE A 20 6.62 0.60 9.40
C ILE A 20 8.00 1.14 9.77
N SER A 21 9.08 0.56 9.23
CA SER A 21 10.46 0.96 9.52
C SER A 21 11.04 1.99 8.56
N GLY A 22 10.27 2.45 7.56
CA GLY A 22 10.76 3.34 6.51
C GLY A 22 11.77 2.70 5.54
N LYS A 23 11.94 1.37 5.61
CA LYS A 23 12.84 0.57 4.75
C LYS A 23 12.04 -0.34 3.83
N ASP A 24 12.54 -0.49 2.61
CA ASP A 24 12.06 -1.46 1.62
C ASP A 24 13.25 -2.36 1.20
N PRO A 25 13.14 -3.70 1.30
CA PRO A 25 12.00 -4.47 1.79
C PRO A 25 11.78 -4.35 3.30
N GLY A 26 10.54 -4.51 3.77
CA GLY A 26 10.21 -4.45 5.19
C GLY A 26 8.73 -4.66 5.50
N SER A 27 8.39 -4.67 6.79
CA SER A 27 7.00 -4.82 7.25
C SER A 27 6.10 -3.71 6.71
N LEU A 28 4.94 -4.13 6.19
CA LEU A 28 4.00 -3.30 5.46
C LEU A 28 2.63 -3.25 6.13
N LEU A 29 2.05 -2.06 6.13
CA LEU A 29 0.70 -1.80 6.62
C LEU A 29 -0.14 -1.17 5.50
N GLU A 30 -1.28 -1.79 5.19
CA GLU A 30 -2.35 -1.16 4.41
C GLU A 30 -3.08 -0.14 5.31
N ILE A 31 -3.03 1.15 4.97
CA ILE A 31 -3.63 2.21 5.78
C ILE A 31 -4.39 3.22 4.92
N ASN A 32 -5.57 3.66 5.37
CA ASN A 32 -6.30 4.72 4.66
C ASN A 32 -5.49 6.02 4.67
N GLN A 33 -5.37 6.69 3.51
CA GLN A 33 -4.62 7.94 3.35
C GLN A 33 -5.00 9.00 4.40
N GLN A 34 -6.29 9.16 4.72
CA GLN A 34 -6.74 10.17 5.68
C GLN A 34 -6.21 9.87 7.10
N ILE A 35 -6.18 8.59 7.49
CA ILE A 35 -5.62 8.16 8.76
C ILE A 35 -4.11 8.39 8.74
N HIS A 36 -3.41 7.94 7.69
CA HIS A 36 -1.98 8.14 7.54
C HIS A 36 -1.59 9.61 7.69
N GLN A 37 -2.33 10.53 7.07
CA GLN A 37 -2.11 11.97 7.24
C GLN A 37 -2.35 12.44 8.67
N LYS A 38 -3.46 12.00 9.29
CA LYS A 38 -3.83 12.40 10.67
C LYS A 38 -2.78 11.96 11.71
N ILE A 39 -2.21 10.76 11.56
CA ILE A 39 -1.24 10.20 12.50
C ILE A 39 0.19 10.13 11.94
N SER A 40 0.52 10.96 10.95
CA SER A 40 1.80 10.88 10.23
C SER A 40 3.01 11.04 11.16
N LYS A 41 2.91 11.89 12.18
CA LYS A 41 3.98 12.09 13.17
C LYS A 41 4.24 10.82 13.98
N GLN A 42 3.19 10.12 14.41
CA GLN A 42 3.28 8.87 15.15
C GLN A 42 3.78 7.71 14.29
N LEU A 43 3.52 7.74 12.99
CA LEU A 43 4.01 6.73 12.07
C LEU A 43 5.49 6.94 11.71
N HIS A 44 5.99 8.17 11.78
CA HIS A 44 7.33 8.51 11.28
C HIS A 44 8.31 9.00 12.36
N PHE A 45 7.95 9.00 13.66
CA PHE A 45 8.80 9.59 14.72
C PHE A 45 10.21 8.96 14.83
N PHE A 46 10.36 7.70 14.44
CA PHE A 46 11.63 6.94 14.50
C PHE A 46 12.25 6.68 13.12
N ILE A 47 11.62 7.19 12.05
CA ILE A 47 12.12 7.04 10.68
C ILE A 47 13.02 8.23 10.38
N THR A 48 14.33 8.00 10.38
CA THR A 48 15.33 9.02 10.10
C THR A 48 15.65 9.15 8.60
N GLU A 49 15.57 8.04 7.87
CA GLU A 49 15.86 7.96 6.44
C GLU A 49 14.77 7.18 5.71
N SER A 50 14.45 7.62 4.48
CA SER A 50 13.46 6.97 3.63
C SER A 50 14.13 6.31 2.43
N PHE A 51 13.78 5.05 2.15
CA PHE A 51 14.20 4.36 0.92
C PHE A 51 13.87 5.16 -0.35
N ARG A 52 12.85 6.03 -0.30
CA ARG A 52 12.45 6.88 -1.43
C ARG A 52 13.47 7.94 -1.82
N ARG A 53 14.45 8.27 -0.95
CA ARG A 53 15.54 9.18 -1.30
C ARG A 53 16.52 8.55 -2.29
N ASN A 54 16.59 7.22 -2.35
CA ASN A 54 17.39 6.52 -3.33
C ASN A 54 16.53 6.20 -4.57
N LYS A 55 16.92 6.72 -5.75
CA LYS A 55 16.16 6.57 -6.99
C LYS A 55 15.89 5.10 -7.36
N THR A 56 16.90 4.24 -7.22
CA THR A 56 16.77 2.82 -7.55
C THR A 56 15.80 2.13 -6.61
N GLN A 57 15.87 2.42 -5.30
CA GLN A 57 14.94 1.85 -4.31
C GLN A 57 13.52 2.38 -4.51
N ALA A 58 13.35 3.67 -4.86
CA ALA A 58 12.03 4.23 -5.19
C ALA A 58 11.39 3.52 -6.39
N GLN A 59 12.16 3.29 -7.47
CA GLN A 59 11.68 2.58 -8.66
C GLN A 59 11.35 1.10 -8.37
N ALA A 60 12.18 0.44 -7.55
CA ALA A 60 11.91 -0.92 -7.10
C ALA A 60 10.60 -0.99 -6.31
N TYR A 61 10.38 -0.05 -5.39
CA TYR A 61 9.15 0.04 -4.62
C TYR A 61 7.92 0.32 -5.50
N ASP A 62 8.01 1.18 -6.52
CA ASP A 62 6.87 1.44 -7.42
C ASP A 62 6.45 0.17 -8.18
N SER A 63 7.42 -0.60 -8.66
CA SER A 63 7.19 -1.90 -9.31
C SER A 63 6.57 -2.90 -8.34
N PHE A 64 7.11 -2.97 -7.12
CA PHE A 64 6.57 -3.81 -6.05
C PHE A 64 5.12 -3.44 -5.71
N ARG A 65 4.83 -2.15 -5.53
CA ARG A 65 3.50 -1.63 -5.19
C ARG A 65 2.47 -1.99 -6.26
N GLU A 66 2.84 -1.89 -7.54
CA GLU A 66 1.97 -2.27 -8.64
C GLU A 66 1.63 -3.76 -8.60
N ALA A 67 2.66 -4.61 -8.44
CA ALA A 67 2.50 -6.05 -8.34
C ALA A 67 1.68 -6.47 -7.10
N TYR A 68 1.93 -5.81 -5.96
CA TYR A 68 1.19 -6.02 -4.72
C TYR A 68 -0.31 -5.84 -4.92
N TRP A 69 -0.74 -4.72 -5.51
CA TRP A 69 -2.16 -4.45 -5.69
C TRP A 69 -2.83 -5.37 -6.71
N LYS A 70 -2.10 -5.81 -7.74
CA LYS A 70 -2.59 -6.84 -8.68
C LYS A 70 -2.86 -8.16 -7.95
N LYS A 71 -1.89 -8.62 -7.15
CA LYS A 71 -2.02 -9.84 -6.35
C LYS A 71 -3.14 -9.72 -5.32
N ARG A 72 -3.24 -8.59 -4.63
CA ARG A 72 -4.32 -8.31 -3.66
C ARG A 72 -5.71 -8.44 -4.29
N ALA A 73 -5.87 -7.98 -5.53
CA ALA A 73 -7.12 -8.13 -6.28
C ALA A 73 -7.47 -9.61 -6.54
N GLN A 74 -6.48 -10.40 -6.96
CA GLN A 74 -6.63 -11.83 -7.22
C GLN A 74 -7.00 -12.58 -5.95
N ASP A 75 -6.30 -12.32 -4.84
CA ASP A 75 -6.57 -12.93 -3.54
C ASP A 75 -7.99 -12.57 -3.04
N HIS A 76 -8.44 -11.34 -3.27
CA HIS A 76 -9.78 -10.91 -2.92
C HIS A 76 -10.87 -11.66 -3.70
N VAL A 77 -10.68 -11.88 -5.00
CA VAL A 77 -11.62 -12.70 -5.79
C VAL A 77 -11.55 -14.17 -5.41
N GLY A 78 -10.36 -14.72 -5.21
CA GLY A 78 -10.19 -16.13 -4.80
C GLY A 78 -10.81 -16.43 -3.44
N SER A 79 -10.81 -15.46 -2.52
CA SER A 79 -11.47 -15.59 -1.21
C SER A 79 -12.99 -15.35 -1.25
N CYS A 80 -13.53 -14.88 -2.38
CA CYS A 80 -14.94 -14.53 -2.49
C CYS A 80 -15.80 -15.75 -2.83
N LYS A 81 -16.70 -16.13 -1.90
CA LYS A 81 -17.64 -17.26 -2.09
C LYS A 81 -18.62 -17.09 -3.26
N LYS A 82 -18.79 -15.86 -3.77
CA LYS A 82 -19.61 -15.53 -4.96
C LYS A 82 -18.87 -14.54 -5.87
N PRO A 83 -18.04 -15.02 -6.81
CA PRO A 83 -17.13 -14.19 -7.61
C PRO A 83 -17.80 -13.07 -8.44
N SER A 84 -19.09 -13.19 -8.77
CA SER A 84 -19.83 -12.19 -9.56
C SER A 84 -20.04 -10.85 -8.85
N TYR A 85 -20.00 -10.83 -7.51
CA TYR A 85 -20.20 -9.61 -6.70
C TYR A 85 -18.89 -8.95 -6.28
N CYS A 86 -17.75 -9.58 -6.58
CA CYS A 86 -16.41 -9.17 -6.14
C CYS A 86 -15.55 -8.63 -7.30
N LYS A 87 -16.18 -8.31 -8.45
CA LYS A 87 -15.51 -7.75 -9.62
C LYS A 87 -15.18 -6.27 -9.45
#